data_AF-A0A7X3KHC0-F1
#
_entry.id   AF-A0A7X3KHC0-F1
#
_cell.length_a   1.000
_cell.length_b   1.000
_cell.length_c   1.000
_cell.angle_alpha   90.00
_cell.angle_beta   90.00
_cell.angle_gamma   90.00
#
_symmetry.space_group_name_H-M   'P 1'
#
loop_
_entity.id
_entity.type
_entity.pdbx_description
1 polymer ?
#
loop_
_entity_poly.entity_id
_entity_poly.type
_entity_poly.pdbx_seq_one_letter_code
_entity_poly.pdbx_strand_id
1 'polypeptide(L)'
;MFGWLKRRSLVFTSSIMISLLLLVLVGVMTSLMYNAERQAAYNEFEQVGFKLKEQAQANNNLISITGAAIGAGKEAPADEMLILKKLLDKMTDDDLITNAYYITPEIINKDGKAYLRNLQVSESLIKAGSAPGDDFQIIDAMLKGFEEAKKDNDGLTAVYEDEFGRWITYMAQIKGEDGKTAAVFGLDFNYGKVEAKMNKMLWKTIAVGVIIDLIGIALIVLLTRIALKPLRVLAATAKEAAQGNLMVQVPVTNSNEIGQAASSFNEMIASLRELTIQIERTSREVSESSGSLKDAASQTASATHEITEAIQHVATGSETQLISSQECQRAMEEMVIGIQRIADSATVVSDLASDTSVLAENGEVIIDRTIQQMMTIEEHVHNAADAMSELNQSNVRIEDILSHISEVANQTNLLALNASIEAARAGEHGKGFGVVAQEIRKLAERSKESSDEITSILHTIGERSREVAGSLASTTEEAQAGTKLAGETGESFRAILASVKQVSEQVQEVSAASEQMSAGSEEIAASLDELERMAEGSASHSQEVAAASEEQLASVEEVVGASEQLRSLATELRAAVGRFKV
;
A
#
# COMPACT_ATOMS: atom_id res chain seq x y z
N MET A 1 -14.18 20.37 62.30
CA MET A 1 -13.49 19.68 63.43
C MET A 1 -12.99 18.25 63.10
N PHE A 2 -12.99 17.78 61.83
CA PHE A 2 -12.59 16.39 61.50
C PHE A 2 -11.65 16.26 60.29
N GLY A 3 -10.68 17.16 60.13
CA GLY A 3 -9.66 17.07 59.07
C GLY A 3 -8.71 15.87 59.20
N TRP A 4 -8.53 15.35 60.43
CA TRP A 4 -7.63 14.24 60.72
C TRP A 4 -8.15 12.86 60.28
N LEU A 5 -9.46 12.73 59.99
CA LEU A 5 -10.08 11.48 59.55
C LEU A 5 -9.80 11.16 58.07
N LYS A 6 -9.43 12.13 57.22
CA LYS A 6 -9.22 11.94 55.78
C LYS A 6 -8.05 11.02 55.39
N ARG A 7 -7.09 10.78 56.28
CA ARG A 7 -5.91 9.93 56.02
C ARG A 7 -5.97 8.56 56.69
N ARG A 8 -7.06 8.23 57.39
CA ARG A 8 -7.21 6.95 58.10
C ARG A 8 -8.16 6.03 57.35
N SER A 9 -7.99 4.72 57.53
CA SER A 9 -8.78 3.74 56.78
C SER A 9 -10.27 3.93 57.05
N LEU A 10 -11.10 3.64 56.03
CA LEU A 10 -12.55 3.70 56.13
C LEU A 10 -13.08 2.95 57.37
N VAL A 11 -12.39 1.87 57.75
CA VAL A 11 -12.68 1.09 58.96
C VAL A 11 -12.56 1.94 60.22
N PHE A 12 -11.45 2.67 60.35
CA PHE A 12 -11.16 3.48 61.52
C PHE A 12 -12.15 4.64 61.66
N THR A 13 -12.50 5.27 60.54
CA THR A 13 -13.47 6.38 60.52
C THR A 13 -14.88 5.91 60.87
N SER A 14 -15.32 4.77 60.33
CA SER A 14 -16.65 4.22 60.57
C SER A 14 -16.80 3.65 61.99
N SER A 15 -15.77 2.96 62.52
CA SER A 15 -15.77 2.46 63.90
C SER A 15 -15.87 3.58 64.92
N ILE A 16 -15.17 4.71 64.71
CA ILE A 16 -15.25 5.87 65.61
C ILE A 16 -16.64 6.52 65.56
N MET A 17 -17.20 6.69 64.36
CA MET A 17 -18.50 7.34 64.21
C MET A 17 -19.63 6.53 64.86
N ILE A 18 -19.60 5.20 64.70
CA ILE A 18 -20.59 4.29 65.30
C ILE A 18 -20.40 4.20 66.82
N SER A 19 -19.16 4.15 67.31
CA SER A 19 -18.88 4.20 68.75
C SER A 19 -19.35 5.51 69.38
N LEU A 20 -19.16 6.66 68.72
CA LEU A 20 -19.70 7.94 69.16
C LEU A 20 -21.24 7.94 69.22
N LEU A 21 -21.91 7.36 68.22
CA LEU A 21 -23.37 7.23 68.20
C LEU A 21 -23.89 6.34 69.35
N LEU A 22 -23.23 5.21 69.60
CA LEU A 22 -23.60 4.31 70.70
C LEU A 22 -23.37 4.96 72.06
N LEU A 23 -22.25 5.68 72.27
CA LEU A 23 -21.99 6.42 73.50
C LEU A 23 -23.06 7.48 73.78
N VAL A 24 -23.49 8.21 72.76
CA VAL A 24 -24.58 9.19 72.90
C VAL A 24 -25.90 8.49 73.24
N LEU A 25 -26.23 7.38 72.58
CA LEU A 25 -27.43 6.60 72.85
C LEU A 25 -27.47 6.06 74.29
N VAL A 26 -26.36 5.46 74.75
CA VAL A 26 -26.20 4.93 76.12
C VAL A 26 -26.31 6.07 77.14
N GLY A 27 -25.69 7.22 76.88
CA GLY A 27 -25.77 8.39 77.74
C GLY A 27 -27.20 8.92 77.91
N VAL A 28 -27.94 9.06 76.81
CA VAL A 28 -29.34 9.52 76.81
C VAL A 28 -30.24 8.52 77.56
N MET A 29 -30.12 7.22 77.27
CA MET A 29 -30.92 6.19 77.94
C MET A 29 -30.65 6.14 79.45
N THR A 30 -29.37 6.26 79.85
CA THR A 30 -28.98 6.27 81.26
C THR A 30 -29.54 7.50 82.00
N SER A 31 -29.54 8.67 81.34
CA SER A 31 -30.12 9.91 81.90
C SER A 31 -31.64 9.82 82.08
N LEU A 32 -32.36 9.29 81.08
CA LEU A 32 -33.81 9.07 81.17
C LEU A 32 -34.17 8.13 82.32
N MET A 33 -33.44 7.02 82.46
CA MET A 33 -33.70 6.01 83.49
C MET A 33 -33.46 6.56 84.92
N TYR A 34 -32.41 7.36 85.10
CA TYR A 34 -32.12 8.00 86.39
C TYR A 34 -33.19 9.00 86.82
N ASN A 35 -33.67 9.83 85.88
CA ASN A 35 -34.75 10.79 86.16
C ASN A 35 -36.07 10.08 86.49
N ALA A 36 -36.37 8.97 85.81
CA ALA A 36 -37.57 8.19 86.07
C ALA A 36 -37.56 7.56 87.48
N GLU A 37 -36.44 6.96 87.92
CA GLU A 37 -36.33 6.44 89.28
C GLU A 37 -36.43 7.54 90.35
N ARG A 38 -35.83 8.70 90.10
CA ARG A 38 -35.93 9.84 91.03
C ARG A 38 -37.38 10.24 91.25
N GLN A 39 -38.16 10.34 90.16
CA GLN A 39 -39.57 10.71 90.24
C GLN A 39 -40.39 9.65 90.97
N ALA A 40 -40.08 8.37 90.76
CA ALA A 40 -40.75 7.27 91.47
C ALA A 40 -40.55 7.35 92.99
N ALA A 41 -39.34 7.69 93.46
CA ALA A 41 -39.06 7.84 94.89
C ALA A 41 -39.85 9.00 95.54
N TYR A 42 -39.99 10.15 94.85
CA TYR A 42 -40.80 11.27 95.35
C TYR A 42 -42.28 10.89 95.50
N ASN A 43 -42.83 10.19 94.50
CA ASN A 43 -44.21 9.72 94.56
C ASN A 43 -44.43 8.72 95.71
N GLU A 44 -43.44 7.89 96.03
CA GLU A 44 -43.48 6.96 97.15
C GLU A 44 -43.54 7.70 98.50
N PHE A 45 -42.72 8.75 98.67
CA PHE A 45 -42.74 9.58 99.89
C PHE A 45 -44.10 10.23 100.13
N GLU A 46 -44.73 10.81 99.11
CA GLU A 46 -46.07 11.40 99.24
C GLU A 46 -47.13 10.35 99.62
N GLN A 47 -47.12 9.19 98.97
CA GLN A 47 -48.10 8.12 99.24
C GLN A 47 -47.97 7.56 100.66
N VAL A 48 -46.74 7.34 101.13
CA VAL A 48 -46.50 6.84 102.48
C VAL A 48 -46.84 7.93 103.51
N GLY A 49 -46.41 9.17 103.27
CA GLY A 49 -46.71 10.32 104.12
C GLY A 49 -48.22 10.51 104.32
N PHE A 50 -49.00 10.47 103.24
CA PHE A 50 -50.46 10.58 103.29
C PHE A 50 -51.13 9.49 104.13
N LYS A 51 -50.72 8.22 103.96
CA LYS A 51 -51.28 7.11 104.75
C LYS A 51 -51.02 7.27 106.24
N LEU A 52 -49.81 7.69 106.61
CA LEU A 52 -49.42 7.85 108.00
C LEU A 52 -50.06 9.10 108.63
N LYS A 53 -50.26 10.17 107.84
CA LYS A 53 -51.08 11.33 108.23
C LYS A 53 -52.50 10.89 108.59
N GLU A 54 -53.17 10.10 107.76
CA GLU A 54 -54.53 9.63 108.07
C GLU A 54 -54.57 8.83 109.39
N GLN A 55 -53.54 8.02 109.63
CA GLN A 55 -53.38 7.30 110.90
C GLN A 55 -53.14 8.24 112.09
N ALA A 56 -52.39 9.33 111.90
CA ALA A 56 -52.21 10.39 112.90
C ALA A 56 -53.52 11.15 113.16
N GLN A 57 -54.26 11.49 112.10
CA GLN A 57 -55.54 12.20 112.14
C GLN A 57 -56.61 11.42 112.92
N ALA A 58 -56.61 10.09 112.83
CA ALA A 58 -57.49 9.22 113.62
C ALA A 58 -57.23 9.32 115.14
N ASN A 59 -56.07 9.81 115.55
CA ASN A 59 -55.69 10.03 116.94
C ASN A 59 -55.71 11.52 117.34
N ASN A 60 -56.43 12.36 116.59
CA ASN A 60 -56.48 13.81 116.78
C ASN A 60 -56.87 14.26 118.20
N ASN A 61 -57.70 13.48 118.91
CA ASN A 61 -58.14 13.82 120.27
C ASN A 61 -56.93 13.82 121.24
N LEU A 62 -56.09 12.79 121.19
CA LEU A 62 -54.85 12.71 121.96
C LEU A 62 -53.89 13.85 121.61
N ILE A 63 -53.76 14.15 120.32
CA ILE A 63 -52.89 15.22 119.80
C ILE A 63 -53.42 16.60 120.25
N SER A 64 -54.73 16.81 120.28
CA SER A 64 -55.35 18.08 120.69
C SER A 64 -55.17 18.32 122.19
N ILE A 65 -55.34 17.29 123.02
CA ILE A 65 -55.16 17.37 124.48
C ILE A 65 -53.70 17.74 124.83
N THR A 66 -52.75 17.02 124.25
CA THR A 66 -51.31 17.24 124.48
C THR A 66 -50.84 18.55 123.84
N GLY A 67 -51.34 18.88 122.65
CA GLY A 67 -51.08 20.11 121.93
C GLY A 67 -51.51 21.36 122.69
N ALA A 68 -52.72 21.36 123.26
CA ALA A 68 -53.23 22.47 124.07
C ALA A 68 -52.39 22.68 125.35
N ALA A 69 -51.92 21.61 125.99
CA ALA A 69 -51.08 21.69 127.19
C ALA A 69 -49.70 22.30 126.88
N ILE A 70 -48.99 21.73 125.89
CA ILE A 70 -47.64 22.19 125.51
C ILE A 70 -47.68 23.58 124.88
N GLY A 71 -48.69 23.87 124.05
CA GLY A 71 -48.89 25.19 123.47
C GLY A 71 -49.09 26.29 124.52
N ALA A 72 -49.78 25.97 125.62
CA ALA A 72 -49.95 26.87 126.76
C ALA A 72 -48.75 26.91 127.73
N GLY A 73 -47.66 26.20 127.42
CA GLY A 73 -46.46 26.10 128.28
C GLY A 73 -46.69 25.30 129.56
N LYS A 74 -47.67 24.40 129.60
CA LYS A 74 -47.98 23.52 130.73
C LYS A 74 -47.44 22.10 130.48
N GLU A 75 -47.21 21.36 131.55
CA GLU A 75 -46.92 19.92 131.44
C GLU A 75 -48.14 19.19 130.87
N ALA A 76 -47.92 18.43 129.80
CA ALA A 76 -48.94 17.58 129.21
C ALA A 76 -49.14 16.29 130.02
N PRO A 77 -50.34 15.69 129.97
CA PRO A 77 -50.60 14.39 130.59
C PRO A 77 -49.62 13.31 130.13
N ALA A 78 -48.97 12.64 131.09
CA ALA A 78 -47.86 11.73 130.82
C ALA A 78 -48.29 10.47 130.03
N ASP A 79 -49.50 9.95 130.28
CA ASP A 79 -50.01 8.74 129.62
C ASP A 79 -50.30 9.00 128.13
N GLU A 80 -50.94 10.12 127.82
CA GLU A 80 -51.25 10.57 126.46
C GLU A 80 -49.98 10.88 125.67
N MET A 81 -48.99 11.53 126.31
CA MET A 81 -47.67 11.76 125.74
C MET A 81 -46.97 10.44 125.39
N LEU A 82 -47.02 9.44 126.27
CA LEU A 82 -46.43 8.12 126.03
C LEU A 82 -47.12 7.37 124.88
N ILE A 83 -48.45 7.48 124.77
CA ILE A 83 -49.21 6.87 123.66
C ILE A 83 -48.83 7.52 122.33
N LEU A 84 -48.80 8.85 122.24
CA LEU A 84 -48.41 9.55 121.01
C LEU A 84 -46.99 9.20 120.59
N LYS A 85 -46.07 9.09 121.54
CA LYS A 85 -44.70 8.64 121.26
C LYS A 85 -44.69 7.25 120.63
N LYS A 86 -45.38 6.27 121.23
CA LYS A 86 -45.48 4.91 120.69
C LYS A 86 -46.12 4.86 119.30
N LEU A 87 -47.04 5.77 118.99
CA LEU A 87 -47.64 5.89 117.67
C LEU A 87 -46.61 6.40 116.65
N LEU A 88 -45.88 7.46 116.97
CA LEU A 88 -44.80 7.98 116.12
C LEU A 88 -43.69 6.95 115.89
N ASP A 89 -43.29 6.21 116.94
CA ASP A 89 -42.27 5.15 116.83
C ASP A 89 -42.67 4.02 115.88
N LYS A 90 -43.98 3.73 115.77
CA LYS A 90 -44.49 2.74 114.80
C LYS A 90 -44.54 3.25 113.37
N MET A 91 -44.47 4.57 113.18
CA MET A 91 -44.46 5.22 111.86
C MET A 91 -43.05 5.37 111.30
N THR A 92 -42.02 5.20 112.14
CA THR A 92 -40.62 5.18 111.74
C THR A 92 -40.14 3.75 111.46
N ASP A 93 -39.20 3.61 110.53
CA ASP A 93 -38.43 2.40 110.27
C ASP A 93 -36.96 2.74 109.97
N ASP A 94 -36.11 1.72 109.96
CA ASP A 94 -34.68 1.93 109.69
C ASP A 94 -34.38 2.16 108.21
N ASP A 95 -35.34 2.10 107.27
CA ASP A 95 -35.07 2.08 105.82
C ASP A 95 -35.50 3.37 105.11
N LEU A 96 -36.78 3.75 105.26
CA LEU A 96 -37.45 4.81 104.52
C LEU A 96 -37.75 6.03 105.41
N ILE A 97 -38.40 5.84 106.57
CA ILE A 97 -38.84 6.92 107.46
C ILE A 97 -38.05 6.90 108.76
N THR A 98 -37.10 7.83 108.92
CA THR A 98 -36.25 7.83 110.11
C THR A 98 -36.86 8.56 111.30
N ASN A 99 -37.61 9.64 111.05
CA ASN A 99 -38.19 10.46 112.11
C ASN A 99 -39.67 10.72 111.87
N ALA A 100 -40.45 10.76 112.96
CA ALA A 100 -41.85 11.14 112.94
C ALA A 100 -42.13 12.07 114.13
N TYR A 101 -42.87 13.14 113.93
CA TYR A 101 -43.10 14.14 114.98
C TYR A 101 -44.40 14.92 114.80
N TYR A 102 -44.90 15.46 115.91
CA TYR A 102 -45.95 16.45 115.96
C TYR A 102 -45.36 17.76 116.46
N ILE A 103 -45.66 18.85 115.78
CA ILE A 103 -45.19 20.20 116.11
C ILE A 103 -46.36 21.16 116.20
N THR A 104 -46.16 22.27 116.89
CA THR A 104 -47.19 23.30 117.05
C THR A 104 -47.57 23.93 115.72
N PRO A 105 -48.85 24.30 115.54
CA PRO A 105 -49.32 24.95 114.31
C PRO A 105 -48.89 26.43 114.19
N GLU A 106 -48.38 27.00 115.27
CA GLU A 106 -47.93 28.39 115.35
C GLU A 106 -46.41 28.50 115.27
N ILE A 107 -45.96 29.47 114.46
CA ILE A 107 -44.55 29.82 114.36
C ILE A 107 -44.20 30.78 115.49
N ILE A 108 -43.18 30.41 116.25
CA ILE A 108 -42.61 31.24 117.31
C ILE A 108 -41.48 32.05 116.69
N ASN A 109 -41.66 33.36 116.57
CA ASN A 109 -40.60 34.25 116.10
C ASN A 109 -39.71 34.65 117.28
N LYS A 110 -38.44 34.22 117.25
CA LYS A 110 -37.39 34.66 118.18
C LYS A 110 -36.24 35.22 117.36
N ASP A 111 -35.87 36.48 117.63
CA ASP A 111 -34.71 37.14 117.01
C ASP A 111 -34.70 37.10 115.46
N GLY A 112 -35.87 37.27 114.84
CA GLY A 112 -36.03 37.27 113.37
C GLY A 112 -35.94 35.88 112.72
N LYS A 113 -35.86 34.80 113.51
CA LYS A 113 -35.87 33.42 113.06
C LYS A 113 -37.17 32.73 113.47
N ALA A 114 -37.68 31.89 112.57
CA ALA A 114 -38.85 31.05 112.81
C ALA A 114 -38.44 29.82 113.62
N TYR A 115 -39.14 29.58 114.73
CA TYR A 115 -39.04 28.36 115.52
C TYR A 115 -40.39 27.66 115.56
N LEU A 116 -40.36 26.34 115.64
CA LEU A 116 -41.53 25.52 115.95
C LEU A 116 -41.27 24.74 117.22
N ARG A 117 -42.34 24.47 117.95
CA ARG A 117 -42.27 23.69 119.18
C ARG A 117 -42.66 22.26 118.91
N ASN A 118 -41.86 21.33 119.41
CA ASN A 118 -42.20 19.92 119.42
C ASN A 118 -43.36 19.67 120.38
N LEU A 119 -44.45 19.09 119.88
CA LEU A 119 -45.52 18.55 120.72
C LEU A 119 -45.16 17.14 121.18
N GLN A 120 -44.71 16.31 120.25
CA GLN A 120 -44.19 14.98 120.54
C GLN A 120 -43.30 14.54 119.38
N VAL A 121 -42.27 13.76 119.67
CA VAL A 121 -41.29 13.28 118.68
C VAL A 121 -41.10 11.77 118.84
N SER A 122 -40.67 11.09 117.77
CA SER A 122 -40.27 9.68 117.82
C SER A 122 -39.00 9.48 118.65
N GLU A 123 -38.77 8.25 119.11
CA GLU A 123 -37.59 7.79 119.84
C GLU A 123 -36.29 8.12 119.10
N SER A 124 -36.30 8.10 117.76
CA SER A 124 -35.16 8.48 116.94
C SER A 124 -34.74 9.94 117.18
N LEU A 125 -35.69 10.86 117.21
CA LEU A 125 -35.44 12.27 117.52
C LEU A 125 -35.11 12.51 118.99
N ILE A 126 -35.68 11.72 119.92
CA ILE A 126 -35.31 11.79 121.35
C ILE A 126 -33.84 11.40 121.55
N LYS A 127 -33.39 10.31 120.91
CA LYS A 127 -31.98 9.90 120.94
C LYS A 127 -31.07 10.93 120.27
N ALA A 128 -31.58 11.66 119.29
CA ALA A 128 -30.91 12.78 118.63
C ALA A 128 -30.88 14.07 119.48
N GLY A 129 -31.48 14.06 120.67
CA GLY A 129 -31.45 15.18 121.63
C GLY A 129 -32.65 16.13 121.55
N SER A 130 -33.72 15.79 120.82
CA SER A 130 -34.96 16.56 120.77
C SER A 130 -36.00 16.03 121.74
N ALA A 131 -36.60 16.88 122.58
CA ALA A 131 -37.66 16.49 123.50
C ALA A 131 -38.99 17.21 123.20
N PRO A 132 -40.12 16.69 123.69
CA PRO A 132 -41.37 17.43 123.70
C PRO A 132 -41.27 18.75 124.46
N GLY A 133 -41.81 19.81 123.89
CA GLY A 133 -41.74 21.17 124.41
C GLY A 133 -40.54 21.98 123.90
N ASP A 134 -39.53 21.33 123.32
CA ASP A 134 -38.37 22.03 122.77
C ASP A 134 -38.74 22.86 121.53
N ASP A 135 -38.18 24.05 121.45
CA ASP A 135 -38.27 24.91 120.27
C ASP A 135 -37.08 24.64 119.35
N PHE A 136 -37.32 24.25 118.10
CA PHE A 136 -36.27 24.08 117.09
C PHE A 136 -36.39 25.12 115.98
N GLN A 137 -35.24 25.58 115.48
CA GLN A 137 -35.22 26.54 114.38
C GLN A 137 -35.63 25.81 113.09
N ILE A 138 -36.69 26.27 112.43
CA ILE A 138 -37.10 25.67 111.16
C ILE A 138 -36.24 26.24 110.02
N ILE A 139 -35.66 25.36 109.21
CA ILE A 139 -34.86 25.71 108.04
C ILE A 139 -35.76 26.04 106.83
N ASP A 140 -35.24 26.75 105.83
CA ASP A 140 -36.02 27.21 104.67
C ASP A 140 -36.79 26.11 103.92
N ALA A 141 -36.18 24.92 103.76
CA ALA A 141 -36.82 23.79 103.09
C ALA A 141 -38.02 23.25 103.89
N MET A 142 -37.84 23.06 105.19
CA MET A 142 -38.91 22.67 106.10
C MET A 142 -39.97 23.77 106.24
N LEU A 143 -39.58 25.04 106.28
CA LEU A 143 -40.50 26.17 106.42
C LEU A 143 -41.47 26.22 105.25
N LYS A 144 -40.98 26.03 104.02
CA LYS A 144 -41.83 25.93 102.83
C LYS A 144 -42.79 24.75 102.90
N GLY A 145 -42.30 23.57 103.28
CA GLY A 145 -43.14 22.38 103.48
C GLY A 145 -44.20 22.60 104.56
N PHE A 146 -43.84 23.26 105.66
CA PHE A 146 -44.74 23.59 106.75
C PHE A 146 -45.81 24.61 106.35
N GLU A 147 -45.44 25.68 105.63
CA GLU A 147 -46.39 26.67 105.10
C GLU A 147 -47.34 26.08 104.07
N GLU A 148 -46.87 25.15 103.24
CA GLU A 148 -47.68 24.41 102.28
C GLU A 148 -48.64 23.47 102.99
N ALA A 149 -48.16 22.75 104.01
CA ALA A 149 -48.97 21.94 104.90
C ALA A 149 -50.10 22.76 105.54
N LYS A 150 -49.84 24.01 105.95
CA LYS A 150 -50.82 24.94 106.55
C LYS A 150 -51.94 25.42 105.62
N LYS A 151 -51.81 25.24 104.30
CA LYS A 151 -52.85 25.63 103.31
C LYS A 151 -53.87 24.52 103.04
N ASP A 152 -53.99 23.54 103.95
CA ASP A 152 -54.76 22.29 103.79
C ASP A 152 -54.29 21.37 102.65
N ASN A 153 -53.08 21.64 102.13
CA ASN A 153 -52.34 20.68 101.32
C ASN A 153 -51.40 19.86 102.20
N ASP A 154 -50.85 18.79 101.64
CA ASP A 154 -49.68 18.14 102.21
C ASP A 154 -48.43 18.80 101.64
N GLY A 155 -47.45 19.11 102.49
CA GLY A 155 -46.18 19.71 102.07
C GLY A 155 -45.08 18.66 102.01
N LEU A 156 -44.39 18.55 100.88
CA LEU A 156 -43.16 17.77 100.77
C LEU A 156 -41.99 18.74 100.57
N THR A 157 -40.96 18.65 101.41
CA THR A 157 -39.82 19.56 101.30
C THR A 157 -38.95 19.24 100.07
N ALA A 158 -38.20 20.23 99.60
CA ALA A 158 -37.00 19.93 98.82
C ALA A 158 -36.00 19.13 99.68
N VAL A 159 -35.08 18.40 99.03
CA VAL A 159 -33.98 17.73 99.73
C VAL A 159 -33.22 18.75 100.55
N TYR A 160 -33.06 18.48 101.83
CA TYR A 160 -32.23 19.28 102.71
C TYR A 160 -31.33 18.38 103.55
N GLU A 161 -30.36 18.99 104.22
CA GLU A 161 -29.41 18.29 105.05
C GLU A 161 -29.29 19.04 106.37
N ASP A 162 -29.34 18.28 107.46
CA ASP A 162 -29.09 18.76 108.81
C ASP A 162 -28.07 17.85 109.51
N GLU A 163 -27.84 18.09 110.80
CA GLU A 163 -26.85 17.32 111.60
C GLU A 163 -27.21 15.83 111.74
N PHE A 164 -28.46 15.44 111.46
CA PHE A 164 -28.97 14.09 111.63
C PHE A 164 -29.02 13.30 110.32
N GLY A 165 -29.03 13.99 109.16
CA GLY A 165 -29.00 13.33 107.86
C GLY A 165 -29.46 14.20 106.70
N ARG A 166 -29.68 13.54 105.56
CA ARG A 166 -30.21 14.17 104.35
C ARG A 166 -31.64 13.69 104.12
N TRP A 167 -32.57 14.64 104.17
CA TRP A 167 -33.98 14.38 104.34
C TRP A 167 -34.82 14.96 103.21
N ILE A 168 -35.97 14.32 103.02
CA ILE A 168 -37.17 14.96 102.47
C ILE A 168 -38.24 14.79 103.53
N THR A 169 -38.88 15.87 103.92
CA THR A 169 -39.90 15.80 104.97
C THR A 169 -41.28 15.96 104.39
N TYR A 170 -42.17 15.05 104.77
CA TYR A 170 -43.58 15.19 104.54
C TYR A 170 -44.23 15.85 105.75
N MET A 171 -45.01 16.90 105.53
CA MET A 171 -45.69 17.67 106.54
C MET A 171 -47.17 17.77 106.23
N ALA A 172 -48.01 17.56 107.23
CA ALA A 172 -49.45 17.68 107.07
C ALA A 172 -50.13 18.17 108.34
N GLN A 173 -51.20 18.94 108.20
CA GLN A 173 -51.98 19.37 109.35
C GLN A 173 -52.81 18.23 109.94
N ILE A 174 -52.87 18.21 111.28
CA ILE A 174 -53.81 17.39 112.04
C ILE A 174 -54.89 18.30 112.61
N LYS A 175 -56.16 18.05 112.27
CA LYS A 175 -57.31 18.84 112.74
C LYS A 175 -57.92 18.22 113.99
N GLY A 176 -58.19 19.02 115.01
CA GLY A 176 -58.98 18.61 116.18
C GLY A 176 -60.47 18.47 115.86
N GLU A 177 -61.27 17.98 116.80
CA GLU A 177 -62.73 17.85 116.64
C GLU A 177 -63.43 19.20 116.43
N ASP A 178 -62.81 20.31 116.85
CA ASP A 178 -63.28 21.68 116.66
C ASP A 178 -62.96 22.25 115.26
N GLY A 179 -62.34 21.46 114.40
CA GLY A 179 -61.93 21.84 113.05
C GLY A 179 -60.68 22.74 113.00
N LYS A 180 -60.08 23.09 114.15
CA LYS A 180 -58.83 23.84 114.20
C LYS A 180 -57.63 22.90 114.11
N THR A 181 -56.50 23.44 113.67
CA THR A 181 -55.26 22.67 113.60
C THR A 181 -54.74 22.40 115.00
N ALA A 182 -54.73 21.13 115.39
CA ALA A 182 -54.21 20.68 116.68
C ALA A 182 -52.67 20.58 116.65
N ALA A 183 -52.12 20.10 115.53
CA ALA A 183 -50.69 19.95 115.31
C ALA A 183 -50.38 19.95 113.82
N VAL A 184 -49.10 20.10 113.48
CA VAL A 184 -48.58 19.65 112.18
C VAL A 184 -47.80 18.36 112.43
N PHE A 185 -48.11 17.35 111.63
CA PHE A 185 -47.41 16.08 111.60
C PHE A 185 -46.27 16.17 110.59
N GLY A 186 -45.07 15.75 111.00
CA GLY A 186 -43.88 15.70 110.18
C GLY A 186 -43.31 14.28 110.11
N LEU A 187 -42.82 13.89 108.94
CA LEU A 187 -42.14 12.63 108.67
C LEU A 187 -40.88 12.88 107.84
N ASP A 188 -39.71 12.52 108.36
CA ASP A 188 -38.45 12.68 107.62
C ASP A 188 -38.10 11.38 106.90
N PHE A 189 -38.07 11.44 105.57
CA PHE A 189 -37.62 10.37 104.70
C PHE A 189 -36.12 10.44 104.44
N ASN A 190 -35.41 9.32 104.56
CA ASN A 190 -33.96 9.25 104.37
C ASN A 190 -33.57 9.30 102.88
N TYR A 191 -33.41 10.51 102.34
CA TYR A 191 -33.03 10.71 100.93
C TYR A 191 -31.61 10.23 100.64
N GLY A 192 -30.71 10.26 101.63
CA GLY A 192 -29.33 9.77 101.48
C GLY A 192 -29.26 8.29 101.06
N LYS A 193 -30.18 7.45 101.57
CA LYS A 193 -30.27 6.04 101.17
C LYS A 193 -30.80 5.84 99.75
N VAL A 194 -31.78 6.65 99.34
CA VAL A 194 -32.32 6.63 97.98
C VAL A 194 -31.25 7.04 96.97
N GLU A 195 -30.49 8.10 97.25
CA GLU A 195 -29.39 8.57 96.42
C GLU A 195 -28.28 7.50 96.25
N ALA A 196 -27.90 6.83 97.34
CA ALA A 196 -26.91 5.75 97.28
C ALA A 196 -27.36 4.56 96.41
N LYS A 197 -28.65 4.19 96.49
CA LYS A 197 -29.25 3.15 95.65
C LYS A 197 -29.23 3.54 94.17
N MET A 198 -29.61 4.77 93.84
CA MET A 198 -29.60 5.30 92.47
C MET A 198 -28.18 5.38 91.88
N ASN A 199 -27.19 5.79 92.68
CA ASN A 199 -25.78 5.83 92.25
C ASN A 199 -25.22 4.43 91.94
N LYS A 200 -25.59 3.42 92.73
CA LYS A 200 -25.19 2.03 92.46
C LYS A 200 -25.82 1.50 91.17
N MET A 201 -27.03 1.93 90.83
CA MET A 201 -27.68 1.58 89.56
C MET A 201 -26.99 2.24 88.37
N LEU A 202 -26.64 3.53 88.46
CA LEU A 202 -25.93 4.26 87.39
C LEU A 202 -24.63 3.56 86.95
N TRP A 203 -23.78 3.19 87.91
CA TRP A 203 -22.50 2.53 87.59
C TRP A 203 -22.66 1.16 86.94
N LYS A 204 -23.71 0.41 87.28
CA LYS A 204 -24.03 -0.87 86.62
C LYS A 204 -24.43 -0.67 85.17
N THR A 205 -25.26 0.32 84.87
CA THR A 205 -25.71 0.61 83.50
C THR A 205 -24.57 1.06 82.60
N ILE A 206 -23.68 1.93 83.12
CA ILE A 206 -22.48 2.37 82.39
C ILE A 206 -21.56 1.19 82.06
N ALA A 207 -21.34 0.27 83.01
CA ALA A 207 -20.49 -0.90 82.78
C ALA A 207 -21.00 -1.82 81.67
N VAL A 208 -22.32 -2.04 81.60
CA VAL A 208 -22.95 -2.83 80.52
C VAL A 208 -22.81 -2.13 79.17
N GLY A 209 -23.01 -0.81 79.12
CA GLY A 209 -22.85 -0.02 77.90
C GLY A 209 -21.45 -0.12 77.30
N VAL A 210 -20.40 -0.03 78.12
CA VAL A 210 -19.00 -0.15 77.67
C VAL A 210 -18.72 -1.52 77.05
N ILE A 211 -19.27 -2.60 77.59
CA ILE A 211 -19.07 -3.96 77.06
C ILE A 211 -19.71 -4.09 75.67
N ILE A 212 -20.92 -3.58 75.48
CA ILE A 212 -21.62 -3.61 74.19
C ILE A 212 -20.83 -2.83 73.13
N ASP A 213 -20.28 -1.68 73.49
CA ASP A 213 -19.45 -0.87 72.59
C ASP A 213 -18.18 -1.61 72.14
N LEU A 214 -17.48 -2.26 73.07
CA LEU A 214 -16.28 -3.03 72.75
C LEU A 214 -16.59 -4.19 71.78
N ILE A 215 -17.70 -4.89 71.97
CA ILE A 215 -18.15 -5.96 71.07
C ILE A 215 -18.49 -5.39 69.68
N GLY A 216 -19.18 -4.25 69.63
CA GLY A 216 -19.50 -3.55 68.38
C GLY A 216 -18.25 -3.17 67.58
N ILE A 217 -17.23 -2.61 68.25
CA ILE A 217 -15.96 -2.27 67.61
C ILE A 217 -15.25 -3.53 67.07
N ALA A 218 -15.18 -4.60 67.86
CA ALA A 218 -14.54 -5.85 67.44
C ALA A 218 -15.22 -6.46 66.19
N LEU A 219 -16.55 -6.46 66.17
CA LEU A 219 -17.34 -6.97 65.05
C LEU A 219 -17.11 -6.15 63.76
N ILE A 220 -17.10 -4.82 63.86
CA ILE A 220 -16.85 -3.93 62.70
C ILE A 220 -15.44 -4.19 62.14
N VAL A 221 -14.43 -4.30 63.00
CA VAL A 221 -13.05 -4.57 62.57
C VAL A 221 -12.95 -5.92 61.86
N LEU A 222 -13.62 -6.95 62.37
CA LEU A 222 -13.64 -8.29 61.78
C LEU A 222 -14.29 -8.28 60.39
N LEU A 223 -15.52 -7.77 60.29
CA LEU A 223 -16.27 -7.71 59.02
C LEU A 223 -15.50 -6.93 57.96
N THR A 224 -14.86 -5.83 58.34
CA THR A 224 -14.13 -5.00 57.38
C THR A 224 -12.81 -5.63 56.94
N ARG A 225 -12.11 -6.37 57.82
CA ARG A 225 -10.93 -7.15 57.42
C ARG A 225 -11.27 -8.24 56.41
N ILE A 226 -12.40 -8.91 56.58
CA ILE A 226 -12.87 -9.95 55.65
C ILE A 226 -13.26 -9.30 54.32
N ALA A 227 -14.03 -8.21 54.34
CA ALA A 227 -14.49 -7.52 53.14
C ALA A 227 -13.35 -6.91 52.30
N LEU A 228 -12.30 -6.36 52.93
CA LEU A 228 -11.20 -5.68 52.22
C LEU A 228 -10.04 -6.60 51.81
N LYS A 229 -10.01 -7.87 52.23
CA LYS A 229 -8.93 -8.81 51.87
C LYS A 229 -8.81 -9.02 50.35
N PRO A 230 -9.89 -9.25 49.57
CA PRO A 230 -9.78 -9.41 48.12
C PRO A 230 -9.29 -8.15 47.41
N LEU A 231 -9.61 -6.96 47.94
CA LEU A 231 -9.15 -5.68 47.39
C LEU A 231 -7.61 -5.52 47.49
N ARG A 232 -6.99 -6.04 48.55
CA ARG A 232 -5.52 -6.06 48.67
C ARG A 232 -4.87 -7.00 47.67
N VAL A 233 -5.47 -8.17 47.43
CA VAL A 233 -5.00 -9.12 46.42
C VAL A 233 -5.10 -8.49 45.04
N LEU A 234 -6.26 -7.93 44.69
CA LEU A 234 -6.47 -7.19 43.45
C LEU A 234 -5.42 -6.09 43.26
N ALA A 235 -5.14 -5.27 44.29
CA ALA A 235 -4.13 -4.22 44.22
C ALA A 235 -2.69 -4.76 44.03
N ALA A 236 -2.33 -5.86 44.69
CA ALA A 236 -1.03 -6.49 44.53
C ALA A 236 -0.87 -7.10 43.13
N THR A 237 -1.89 -7.81 42.65
CA THR A 237 -1.90 -8.43 41.32
C THR A 237 -1.92 -7.38 40.20
N ALA A 238 -2.65 -6.28 40.38
CA ALA A 238 -2.60 -5.14 39.47
C ALA A 238 -1.20 -4.52 39.38
N LYS A 239 -0.45 -4.51 40.49
CA LYS A 239 0.95 -4.06 40.49
C LYS A 239 1.86 -5.00 39.71
N GLU A 240 1.66 -6.32 39.82
CA GLU A 240 2.40 -7.30 39.00
C GLU A 240 2.07 -7.15 37.50
N ALA A 241 0.80 -6.96 37.16
CA ALA A 241 0.38 -6.69 35.78
C ALA A 241 1.00 -5.40 35.23
N ALA A 242 1.05 -4.33 36.02
CA ALA A 242 1.71 -3.08 35.65
C ALA A 242 3.23 -3.22 35.45
N GLN A 243 3.85 -4.25 36.04
CA GLN A 243 5.26 -4.61 35.83
C GLN A 243 5.47 -5.52 34.61
N GLY A 244 4.41 -5.85 33.88
CA GLY A 244 4.46 -6.64 32.65
C GLY A 244 4.03 -8.10 32.81
N ASN A 245 3.67 -8.57 34.01
CA ASN A 245 3.21 -9.95 34.18
C ASN A 245 1.72 -10.09 33.82
N LEU A 246 1.40 -10.44 32.57
CA LEU A 246 0.03 -10.64 32.09
C LEU A 246 -0.47 -12.07 32.33
N MET A 247 0.34 -12.96 32.94
CA MET A 247 -0.09 -14.30 33.35
C MET A 247 -0.87 -14.31 34.67
N VAL A 248 -0.96 -13.18 35.36
CA VAL A 248 -1.63 -13.09 36.66
C VAL A 248 -3.14 -13.21 36.57
N GLN A 249 -3.76 -13.69 37.64
CA GLN A 249 -5.21 -13.80 37.77
C GLN A 249 -5.64 -13.53 39.21
N VAL A 250 -6.73 -12.79 39.37
CA VAL A 250 -7.33 -12.53 40.68
C VAL A 250 -8.51 -13.48 40.89
N PRO A 251 -8.55 -14.27 41.97
CA PRO A 251 -9.67 -15.16 42.24
C PRO A 251 -10.95 -14.36 42.54
N VAL A 252 -12.02 -14.66 41.81
CA VAL A 252 -13.35 -14.07 42.02
C VAL A 252 -14.04 -14.84 43.15
N THR A 253 -13.93 -14.35 44.38
CA THR A 253 -14.42 -15.08 45.57
C THR A 253 -15.86 -14.74 45.95
N ASN A 254 -16.39 -13.59 45.54
CA ASN A 254 -17.71 -13.07 45.94
C ASN A 254 -18.44 -12.47 44.72
N SER A 255 -19.76 -12.27 44.81
CA SER A 255 -20.60 -11.67 43.75
C SER A 255 -20.88 -10.17 43.93
N ASN A 256 -20.23 -9.53 44.90
CA ASN A 256 -20.37 -8.10 45.17
C ASN A 256 -19.49 -7.25 44.25
N GLU A 257 -19.44 -5.94 44.50
CA GLU A 257 -18.70 -4.95 43.69
C GLU A 257 -17.20 -5.28 43.60
N ILE A 258 -16.63 -5.89 44.64
CA ILE A 258 -15.22 -6.32 44.65
C ILE A 258 -15.01 -7.54 43.74
N GLY A 259 -15.96 -8.46 43.74
CA GLY A 259 -15.97 -9.59 42.81
C GLY A 259 -16.11 -9.17 41.35
N GLN A 260 -17.00 -8.22 41.07
CA GLN A 260 -17.14 -7.63 39.74
C GLN A 260 -15.85 -6.93 39.30
N ALA A 261 -15.21 -6.14 40.18
CA ALA A 261 -13.92 -5.52 39.90
C ALA A 261 -12.80 -6.54 39.62
N ALA A 262 -12.78 -7.67 40.33
CA ALA A 262 -11.84 -8.77 40.05
C ALA A 262 -12.12 -9.43 38.69
N SER A 263 -13.40 -9.62 38.32
CA SER A 263 -13.79 -10.13 36.99
C SER A 263 -13.35 -9.20 35.88
N SER A 264 -13.71 -7.91 35.96
CA SER A 264 -13.32 -6.91 34.96
C SER A 264 -11.80 -6.74 34.87
N PHE A 265 -11.07 -6.87 35.98
CA PHE A 265 -9.61 -6.90 35.96
C PHE A 265 -9.07 -8.11 35.19
N ASN A 266 -9.60 -9.31 35.41
CA ASN A 266 -9.19 -10.51 34.68
C ASN A 266 -9.50 -10.41 33.18
N GLU A 267 -10.66 -9.87 32.81
CA GLU A 267 -11.02 -9.60 31.41
C GLU A 267 -10.04 -8.61 30.76
N MET A 268 -9.71 -7.51 31.44
CA MET A 268 -8.70 -6.56 30.98
C MET A 268 -7.33 -7.23 30.77
N ILE A 269 -6.88 -8.07 31.69
CA ILE A 269 -5.61 -8.81 31.55
C ILE A 269 -5.65 -9.79 30.38
N ALA A 270 -6.78 -10.49 30.18
CA ALA A 270 -6.95 -11.38 29.03
C ALA A 270 -6.88 -10.61 27.71
N SER A 271 -7.57 -9.48 27.58
CA SER A 271 -7.51 -8.62 26.39
C SER A 271 -6.11 -8.04 26.15
N LEU A 272 -5.40 -7.61 27.21
CA LEU A 272 -4.02 -7.14 27.08
C LEU A 272 -3.07 -8.26 26.63
N ARG A 273 -3.27 -9.49 27.12
CA ARG A 273 -2.49 -10.67 26.69
C ARG A 273 -2.71 -10.96 25.22
N GLU A 274 -3.98 -10.99 24.78
CA GLU A 274 -4.34 -11.21 23.38
C GLU A 274 -3.75 -10.13 22.46
N LEU A 275 -3.88 -8.86 22.83
CA LEU A 275 -3.27 -7.75 22.10
C LEU A 275 -1.74 -7.88 22.01
N THR A 276 -1.08 -8.28 23.09
CA THR A 276 0.37 -8.47 23.12
C THR A 276 0.81 -9.59 22.17
N ILE A 277 0.12 -10.74 22.19
CA ILE A 277 0.37 -11.87 21.28
C ILE A 277 0.12 -11.45 19.83
N GLN A 278 -0.94 -10.69 19.56
CA GLN A 278 -1.26 -10.23 18.22
C GLN A 278 -0.22 -9.23 17.71
N ILE A 279 0.24 -8.29 18.54
CA ILE A 279 1.32 -7.36 18.18
C ILE A 279 2.62 -8.13 17.90
N GLU A 280 2.98 -9.14 18.71
CA GLU A 280 4.17 -9.96 18.47
C GLU A 280 4.10 -10.66 17.11
N ARG A 281 2.95 -11.32 16.81
CA ARG A 281 2.72 -11.99 15.52
C ARG A 281 2.79 -11.02 14.36
N THR A 282 2.06 -9.91 14.41
CA THR A 282 2.04 -8.92 13.33
C THR A 282 3.42 -8.28 13.13
N SER A 283 4.15 -8.00 14.19
CA SER A 283 5.52 -7.47 14.08
C SER A 283 6.45 -8.49 13.41
N ARG A 284 6.31 -9.78 13.72
CA ARG A 284 7.07 -10.84 13.05
C ARG A 284 6.74 -10.90 11.56
N GLU A 285 5.45 -10.88 11.21
CA GLU A 285 4.99 -10.86 9.81
C GLU A 285 5.55 -9.65 9.05
N VAL A 286 5.49 -8.44 9.63
CA VAL A 286 6.08 -7.23 9.03
C VAL A 286 7.59 -7.37 8.83
N SER A 287 8.31 -7.92 9.82
CA SER A 287 9.75 -8.14 9.70
C SER A 287 10.10 -9.13 8.59
N GLU A 288 9.34 -10.22 8.45
CA GLU A 288 9.53 -11.23 7.40
C GLU A 288 9.20 -10.65 6.02
N SER A 289 8.05 -9.97 5.87
CA SER A 289 7.65 -9.30 4.62
C SER A 289 8.63 -8.21 4.20
N SER A 290 9.17 -7.43 5.15
CA SER A 290 10.19 -6.42 4.85
C SER A 290 11.49 -7.05 4.36
N GLY A 291 11.86 -8.23 4.87
CA GLY A 291 12.99 -9.01 4.37
C GLY A 291 12.77 -9.44 2.92
N SER A 292 11.61 -10.05 2.63
CA SER A 292 11.26 -10.45 1.25
C SER A 292 11.17 -9.26 0.29
N LEU A 293 10.67 -8.11 0.75
CA LEU A 293 10.60 -6.89 -0.07
C LEU A 293 12.00 -6.37 -0.42
N LYS A 294 12.94 -6.41 0.53
CA LYS A 294 14.35 -6.07 0.28
C LYS A 294 14.97 -7.01 -0.76
N ASP A 295 14.75 -8.32 -0.63
CA ASP A 295 15.30 -9.30 -1.56
C ASP A 295 14.73 -9.11 -2.98
N ALA A 296 13.42 -8.88 -3.08
CA ALA A 296 12.76 -8.57 -4.35
C ALA A 296 13.29 -7.28 -4.97
N ALA A 297 13.47 -6.22 -4.16
CA ALA A 297 14.05 -4.96 -4.60
C ALA A 297 15.50 -5.15 -5.11
N SER A 298 16.31 -5.94 -4.40
CA SER A 298 17.68 -6.27 -4.85
C SER A 298 17.68 -7.02 -6.18
N GLN A 299 16.73 -7.93 -6.39
CA GLN A 299 16.58 -8.64 -7.66
C GLN A 299 16.14 -7.68 -8.78
N THR A 300 15.22 -6.76 -8.51
CA THR A 300 14.83 -5.71 -9.45
C THR A 300 16.01 -4.81 -9.80
N ALA A 301 16.87 -4.45 -8.85
CA ALA A 301 18.09 -3.68 -9.12
C ALA A 301 19.00 -4.41 -10.11
N SER A 302 19.27 -5.71 -9.88
CA SER A 302 20.09 -6.52 -10.79
C SER A 302 19.48 -6.62 -12.19
N ALA A 303 18.18 -6.88 -12.29
CA ALA A 303 17.48 -6.92 -13.59
C ALA A 303 17.53 -5.56 -14.31
N THR A 304 17.42 -4.46 -13.56
CA THR A 304 17.53 -3.10 -14.13
C THR A 304 18.94 -2.84 -14.66
N HIS A 305 19.98 -3.35 -13.99
CA HIS A 305 21.35 -3.26 -14.47
C HIS A 305 21.55 -4.01 -15.80
N GLU A 306 21.00 -5.23 -15.91
CA GLU A 306 21.01 -6.00 -17.17
C GLU A 306 20.28 -5.26 -18.31
N ILE A 307 19.16 -4.59 -17.99
CA ILE A 307 18.45 -3.74 -18.96
C ILE A 307 19.34 -2.59 -19.42
N THR A 308 20.05 -1.92 -18.51
CA THR A 308 20.97 -0.82 -18.85
C THR A 308 22.12 -1.30 -19.74
N GLU A 309 22.70 -2.47 -19.48
CA GLU A 309 23.73 -3.03 -20.38
C GLU A 309 23.16 -3.37 -21.75
N ALA A 310 22.00 -4.04 -21.78
CA ALA A 310 21.33 -4.40 -23.02
C ALA A 310 20.98 -3.18 -23.87
N ILE A 311 20.49 -2.10 -23.25
CA ILE A 311 20.11 -0.89 -23.99
C ILE A 311 21.33 -0.13 -24.51
N GLN A 312 22.47 -0.19 -23.82
CA GLN A 312 23.73 0.35 -24.32
C GLN A 312 24.21 -0.40 -25.57
N HIS A 313 24.00 -1.72 -25.62
CA HIS A 313 24.26 -2.50 -26.82
C HIS A 313 23.32 -2.12 -27.97
N VAL A 314 22.03 -1.88 -27.71
CA VAL A 314 21.07 -1.41 -28.72
C VAL A 314 21.47 -0.04 -29.25
N ALA A 315 21.85 0.91 -28.40
CA ALA A 315 22.31 2.23 -28.82
C ALA A 315 23.54 2.14 -29.73
N THR A 316 24.53 1.35 -29.33
CA THR A 316 25.77 1.14 -30.11
C THR A 316 25.49 0.43 -31.44
N GLY A 317 24.60 -0.56 -31.43
CA GLY A 317 24.14 -1.24 -32.64
C GLY A 317 23.41 -0.30 -33.60
N SER A 318 22.59 0.61 -33.06
CA SER A 318 21.87 1.62 -33.84
C SER A 318 22.83 2.62 -34.48
N GLU A 319 23.85 3.10 -33.75
CA GLU A 319 24.91 3.95 -34.30
C GLU A 319 25.67 3.25 -35.44
N THR A 320 25.99 1.97 -35.26
CA THR A 320 26.66 1.17 -36.30
C THR A 320 25.75 1.04 -37.54
N GLN A 321 24.45 0.81 -37.33
CA GLN A 321 23.48 0.70 -38.41
C GLN A 321 23.30 2.02 -39.18
N LEU A 322 23.37 3.16 -38.49
CA LEU A 322 23.37 4.48 -39.10
C LEU A 322 24.55 4.63 -40.06
N ILE A 323 25.77 4.36 -39.57
CA ILE A 323 27.01 4.45 -40.36
C ILE A 323 26.94 3.51 -41.57
N SER A 324 26.54 2.25 -41.37
CA SER A 324 26.41 1.29 -42.48
C SER A 324 25.37 1.71 -43.52
N SER A 325 24.26 2.33 -43.10
CA SER A 325 23.23 2.81 -44.03
C SER A 325 23.76 3.98 -44.87
N GLN A 326 24.51 4.90 -44.28
CA GLN A 326 25.17 6.01 -44.99
C GLN A 326 26.24 5.51 -45.98
N GLU A 327 27.00 4.46 -45.62
CA GLU A 327 27.94 3.82 -46.53
C GLU A 327 27.23 3.14 -47.71
N CYS A 328 26.13 2.43 -47.45
CA CYS A 328 25.29 1.86 -48.50
C CYS A 328 24.71 2.93 -49.42
N GLN A 329 24.24 4.06 -48.88
CA GLN A 329 23.69 5.15 -49.67
C GLN A 329 24.73 5.72 -50.65
N ARG A 330 25.97 5.89 -50.19
CA ARG A 330 27.09 6.30 -51.06
C ARG A 330 27.38 5.27 -52.15
N ALA A 331 27.37 3.98 -51.81
CA ALA A 331 27.54 2.92 -52.80
C ALA A 331 26.40 2.91 -53.84
N MET A 332 25.17 3.25 -53.43
CA MET A 332 24.03 3.40 -54.33
C MET A 332 24.18 4.61 -55.27
N GLU A 333 24.68 5.74 -54.79
CA GLU A 333 25.00 6.89 -55.64
C GLU A 333 26.03 6.54 -56.72
N GLU A 334 27.09 5.82 -56.34
CA GLU A 334 28.09 5.32 -57.29
C GLU A 334 27.49 4.32 -58.30
N MET A 335 26.55 3.48 -57.85
CA MET A 335 25.83 2.54 -58.71
C MET A 335 24.97 3.26 -59.74
N VAL A 336 24.23 4.30 -59.35
CA VAL A 336 23.43 5.13 -60.27
C VAL A 336 24.31 5.76 -61.34
N ILE A 337 25.48 6.30 -60.96
CA ILE A 337 26.46 6.83 -61.92
C ILE A 337 27.00 5.73 -62.85
N GLY A 338 27.18 4.51 -62.34
CA GLY A 338 27.53 3.34 -63.13
C GLY A 338 26.46 2.97 -64.17
N ILE A 339 25.21 2.90 -63.74
CA ILE A 339 24.03 2.59 -64.58
C ILE A 339 23.88 3.62 -65.70
N GLN A 340 24.00 4.92 -65.37
CA GLN A 340 23.91 5.98 -66.39
C GLN A 340 24.98 5.81 -67.47
N ARG A 341 26.22 5.48 -67.08
CA ARG A 341 27.30 5.23 -68.05
C ARG A 341 27.03 4.01 -68.93
N ILE A 342 26.38 2.97 -68.40
CA ILE A 342 25.96 1.80 -69.20
C ILE A 342 24.90 2.22 -70.21
N ALA A 343 23.89 2.98 -69.79
CA ALA A 343 22.83 3.48 -70.68
C ALA A 343 23.38 4.38 -71.81
N ASP A 344 24.29 5.31 -71.47
CA ASP A 344 24.96 6.16 -72.45
C ASP A 344 25.79 5.32 -73.44
N SER A 345 26.53 4.33 -72.94
CA SER A 345 27.33 3.43 -73.77
C SER A 345 26.45 2.56 -74.68
N ALA A 346 25.33 2.06 -74.18
CA ALA A 346 24.36 1.30 -74.97
C ALA A 346 23.80 2.15 -76.13
N THR A 347 23.50 3.42 -75.87
CA THR A 347 23.07 4.37 -76.91
C THR A 347 24.13 4.51 -78.01
N VAL A 348 25.39 4.72 -77.63
CA VAL A 348 26.50 4.83 -78.60
C VAL A 348 26.68 3.55 -79.42
N VAL A 349 26.55 2.36 -78.81
CA VAL A 349 26.63 1.09 -79.54
C VAL A 349 25.43 0.90 -80.47
N SER A 350 24.24 1.36 -80.09
CA SER A 350 23.05 1.35 -80.96
C SER A 350 23.27 2.17 -82.23
N ASP A 351 23.78 3.39 -82.08
CA ASP A 351 24.10 4.28 -83.21
C ASP A 351 25.15 3.63 -84.13
N LEU A 352 26.22 3.07 -83.56
CA LEU A 352 27.26 2.40 -84.34
C LEU A 352 26.74 1.15 -85.07
N ALA A 353 25.86 0.38 -84.44
CA ALA A 353 25.20 -0.76 -85.06
C ALA A 353 24.31 -0.31 -86.23
N SER A 354 23.52 0.76 -86.05
CA SER A 354 22.71 1.35 -87.12
C SER A 354 23.58 1.78 -88.31
N ASP A 355 24.67 2.51 -88.07
CA ASP A 355 25.60 2.95 -89.12
C ASP A 355 26.26 1.76 -89.84
N THR A 356 26.67 0.74 -89.09
CA THR A 356 27.27 -0.48 -89.66
C THR A 356 26.27 -1.25 -90.51
N SER A 357 24.99 -1.29 -90.11
CA SER A 357 23.91 -1.90 -90.89
C SER A 357 23.77 -1.22 -92.25
N VAL A 358 23.76 0.11 -92.28
CA VAL A 358 23.67 0.90 -93.51
C VAL A 358 24.89 0.65 -94.41
N LEU A 359 26.10 0.58 -93.84
CA LEU A 359 27.31 0.27 -94.60
C LEU A 359 27.29 -1.14 -95.20
N ALA A 360 26.81 -2.14 -94.45
CA ALA A 360 26.70 -3.51 -94.93
C ALA A 360 25.66 -3.65 -96.04
N GLU A 361 24.49 -3.00 -95.90
CA GLU A 361 23.43 -2.97 -96.92
C GLU A 361 23.93 -2.31 -98.22
N ASN A 362 24.62 -1.17 -98.11
CA ASN A 362 25.25 -0.54 -99.27
C ASN A 362 26.33 -1.44 -99.91
N GLY A 363 27.11 -2.16 -99.10
CA GLY A 363 28.09 -3.14 -99.56
C GLY A 363 27.46 -4.28 -100.36
N GLU A 364 26.32 -4.81 -99.90
CA GLU A 364 25.55 -5.83 -100.62
C GLU A 364 25.07 -5.31 -101.98
N VAL A 365 24.53 -4.08 -102.05
CA VAL A 365 24.09 -3.45 -103.30
C VAL A 365 25.26 -3.28 -104.29
N ILE A 366 26.44 -2.89 -103.81
CA ILE A 366 27.64 -2.73 -104.66
C ILE A 366 28.10 -4.09 -105.22
N ILE A 367 28.07 -5.14 -104.40
CA ILE A 367 28.44 -6.48 -104.84
C ILE A 367 27.45 -7.05 -105.85
N ASP A 368 26.14 -6.86 -105.65
CA ASP A 368 25.12 -7.31 -106.61
C ASP A 368 25.35 -6.64 -107.98
N ARG A 369 25.65 -5.33 -108.00
CA ARG A 369 26.05 -4.62 -109.23
C ARG A 369 27.35 -5.17 -109.84
N THR A 370 28.30 -5.61 -109.02
CA THR A 370 29.57 -6.19 -109.48
C THR A 370 29.34 -7.55 -110.14
N ILE A 371 28.47 -8.38 -109.57
CA ILE A 371 28.04 -9.65 -110.15
C ILE A 371 27.38 -9.42 -111.52
N GLN A 372 26.44 -8.47 -111.61
CA GLN A 372 25.79 -8.12 -112.89
C GLN A 372 26.82 -7.67 -113.94
N GLN A 373 27.79 -6.85 -113.54
CA GLN A 373 28.85 -6.40 -114.44
C GLN A 373 29.74 -7.55 -114.93
N MET A 374 30.06 -8.52 -114.07
CA MET A 374 30.84 -9.71 -114.47
C MET A 374 30.06 -10.61 -115.44
N MET A 375 28.75 -10.77 -115.25
CA MET A 375 27.90 -11.48 -116.20
C MET A 375 27.87 -10.78 -117.57
N THR A 376 27.83 -9.45 -117.61
CA THR A 376 27.95 -8.69 -118.88
C THR A 376 29.32 -8.88 -119.54
N ILE A 377 30.40 -8.93 -118.75
CA ILE A 377 31.75 -9.23 -119.27
C ILE A 377 31.79 -10.64 -119.88
N GLU A 378 31.26 -11.64 -119.17
CA GLU A 378 31.17 -13.02 -119.65
C GLU A 378 30.41 -13.11 -120.99
N GLU A 379 29.28 -12.42 -121.10
CA GLU A 379 28.51 -12.31 -122.35
C GLU A 379 29.33 -11.67 -123.49
N HIS A 380 30.03 -10.56 -123.23
CA HIS A 380 30.86 -9.90 -124.24
C HIS A 380 32.05 -10.77 -124.68
N VAL A 381 32.68 -11.50 -123.76
CA VAL A 381 33.77 -12.43 -124.07
C VAL A 381 33.26 -13.61 -124.90
N HIS A 382 32.08 -14.15 -124.57
CA HIS A 382 31.44 -15.22 -125.35
C HIS A 382 31.18 -14.78 -126.80
N ASN A 383 30.57 -13.61 -126.99
CA ASN A 383 30.33 -13.04 -128.32
C ASN A 383 31.64 -12.82 -129.10
N ALA A 384 32.72 -12.38 -128.43
CA ALA A 384 34.02 -12.22 -129.06
C ALA A 384 34.64 -13.59 -129.46
N ALA A 385 34.45 -14.62 -128.65
CA ALA A 385 34.93 -15.97 -128.96
C ALA A 385 34.21 -16.57 -130.17
N ASP A 386 32.90 -16.35 -130.28
CA ASP A 386 32.09 -16.75 -131.44
C ASP A 386 32.58 -16.04 -132.72
N ALA A 387 32.81 -14.73 -132.66
CA ALA A 387 33.36 -13.98 -133.78
C ALA A 387 34.75 -14.47 -134.22
N MET A 388 35.61 -14.88 -133.27
CA MET A 388 36.91 -15.50 -133.60
C MET A 388 36.76 -16.89 -134.23
N SER A 389 35.78 -17.67 -133.79
CA SER A 389 35.44 -18.96 -134.41
C SER A 389 34.98 -18.78 -135.86
N GLU A 390 34.10 -17.80 -136.12
CA GLU A 390 33.65 -17.44 -137.47
C GLU A 390 34.79 -16.94 -138.36
N LEU A 391 35.71 -16.12 -137.81
CA LEU A 391 36.91 -15.67 -138.51
C LEU A 391 37.80 -16.84 -138.91
N ASN A 392 38.05 -17.78 -137.98
CA ASN A 392 38.86 -18.96 -138.25
C ASN A 392 38.21 -19.87 -139.31
N GLN A 393 36.88 -20.07 -139.26
CA GLN A 393 36.16 -20.80 -140.31
C GLN A 393 36.26 -20.11 -141.68
N SER A 394 36.16 -18.78 -141.70
CA SER A 394 36.32 -17.99 -142.93
C SER A 394 37.74 -18.12 -143.49
N ASN A 395 38.76 -18.09 -142.63
CA ASN A 395 40.16 -18.27 -142.99
C ASN A 395 40.41 -19.62 -143.67
N VAL A 396 39.88 -20.72 -143.11
CA VAL A 396 39.97 -22.07 -143.69
C VAL A 396 39.28 -22.15 -145.06
N ARG A 397 38.12 -21.51 -145.23
CA ARG A 397 37.43 -21.46 -146.53
C ARG A 397 38.25 -20.71 -147.59
N ILE A 398 38.92 -19.62 -147.21
CA ILE A 398 39.77 -18.87 -148.15
C ILE A 398 41.01 -19.68 -148.52
N GLU A 399 41.61 -20.41 -147.57
CA GLU A 399 42.74 -21.30 -147.83
C GLU A 399 42.39 -22.41 -148.86
N ASP A 400 41.20 -23.01 -148.74
CA ASP A 400 40.69 -23.99 -149.71
C ASP A 400 40.52 -23.38 -151.12
N ILE A 401 39.97 -22.16 -151.20
CA ILE A 401 39.87 -21.42 -152.47
C ILE A 401 41.25 -21.15 -153.07
N LEU A 402 42.23 -20.75 -152.25
CA LEU A 402 43.60 -20.49 -152.72
C LEU A 402 44.31 -21.77 -153.18
N SER A 403 44.06 -22.90 -152.53
CA SER A 403 44.54 -24.22 -152.98
C SER A 403 44.05 -24.52 -154.40
N HIS A 404 42.75 -24.31 -154.67
CA HIS A 404 42.19 -24.44 -156.02
C HIS A 404 42.79 -23.43 -157.02
N ILE A 405 43.01 -22.18 -156.62
CA ILE A 405 43.66 -21.17 -157.48
C ILE A 405 45.10 -21.57 -157.80
N SER A 406 45.85 -22.07 -156.81
CA SER A 406 47.23 -22.55 -156.99
C SER A 406 47.27 -23.79 -157.89
N GLU A 407 46.30 -24.70 -157.77
CA GLU A 407 46.14 -25.84 -158.69
C GLU A 407 45.85 -25.37 -160.11
N VAL A 408 44.90 -24.45 -160.31
CA VAL A 408 44.58 -23.85 -161.61
C VAL A 408 45.78 -23.11 -162.18
N ALA A 409 46.53 -22.36 -161.38
CA ALA A 409 47.75 -21.68 -161.79
C ALA A 409 48.82 -22.70 -162.21
N ASN A 410 48.98 -23.81 -161.49
CA ASN A 410 49.93 -24.86 -161.84
C ASN A 410 49.53 -25.62 -163.13
N GLN A 411 48.24 -25.92 -163.30
CA GLN A 411 47.70 -26.49 -164.54
C GLN A 411 47.87 -25.52 -165.72
N THR A 412 47.62 -24.22 -165.50
CA THR A 412 47.81 -23.17 -166.51
C THR A 412 49.29 -23.03 -166.87
N ASN A 413 50.19 -23.12 -165.89
CA ASN A 413 51.64 -23.13 -166.09
C ASN A 413 52.09 -24.34 -166.94
N LEU A 414 51.56 -25.53 -166.67
CA LEU A 414 51.83 -26.75 -167.45
C LEU A 414 51.24 -26.69 -168.87
N LEU A 415 50.02 -26.17 -169.02
CA LEU A 415 49.39 -25.94 -170.33
C LEU A 415 50.18 -24.92 -171.15
N ALA A 416 50.59 -23.81 -170.53
CA ALA A 416 51.41 -22.79 -171.15
C ALA A 416 52.82 -23.32 -171.52
N LEU A 417 53.42 -24.15 -170.67
CA LEU A 417 54.68 -24.83 -170.98
C LEU A 417 54.55 -25.76 -172.18
N ASN A 418 53.51 -26.59 -172.22
CA ASN A 418 53.22 -27.46 -173.36
C ASN A 418 52.95 -26.66 -174.65
N ALA A 419 52.23 -25.53 -174.55
CA ALA A 419 51.99 -24.63 -175.67
C ALA A 419 53.28 -23.92 -176.14
N SER A 420 54.16 -23.48 -175.23
CA SER A 420 55.48 -22.93 -175.57
C SER A 420 56.38 -23.96 -176.25
N ILE A 421 56.33 -25.23 -175.82
CA ILE A 421 57.07 -26.34 -176.45
C ILE A 421 56.56 -26.60 -177.87
N GLU A 422 55.24 -26.69 -178.06
CA GLU A 422 54.67 -26.96 -179.39
C GLU A 422 54.82 -25.76 -180.35
N ALA A 423 54.78 -24.53 -179.82
CA ALA A 423 55.12 -23.31 -180.57
C ALA A 423 56.60 -23.28 -181.00
N ALA A 424 57.52 -23.76 -180.16
CA ALA A 424 58.93 -23.93 -180.53
C ALA A 424 59.11 -25.03 -181.59
N ARG A 425 58.26 -26.07 -181.57
CA ARG A 425 58.25 -27.19 -182.53
C ARG A 425 57.74 -26.78 -183.92
N ALA A 426 56.84 -25.80 -184.01
CA ALA A 426 56.29 -25.26 -185.25
C ALA A 426 57.22 -24.24 -185.98
N GLY A 427 58.41 -23.95 -185.46
CA GLY A 427 59.41 -23.10 -186.11
C GLY A 427 58.95 -21.65 -186.35
N GLU A 428 59.26 -21.07 -187.52
CA GLU A 428 58.95 -19.66 -187.86
C GLU A 428 57.45 -19.32 -187.76
N HIS A 429 56.55 -20.28 -188.00
CA HIS A 429 55.09 -20.05 -187.93
C HIS A 429 54.53 -20.01 -186.49
N GLY A 430 55.29 -20.48 -185.49
CA GLY A 430 54.89 -20.56 -184.08
C GLY A 430 55.34 -19.39 -183.19
N LYS A 431 56.19 -18.48 -183.70
CA LYS A 431 56.83 -17.40 -182.91
C LYS A 431 55.85 -16.52 -182.12
N GLY A 432 54.76 -16.07 -182.75
CA GLY A 432 53.74 -15.22 -182.07
C GLY A 432 53.00 -15.98 -180.96
N PHE A 433 52.71 -17.26 -181.19
CA PHE A 433 52.06 -18.14 -180.21
C PHE A 433 52.98 -18.46 -179.02
N GLY A 434 54.28 -18.63 -179.27
CA GLY A 434 55.28 -18.88 -178.23
C GLY A 434 55.44 -17.71 -177.25
N VAL A 435 55.38 -16.46 -177.73
CA VAL A 435 55.43 -15.26 -176.86
C VAL A 435 54.20 -15.20 -175.95
N VAL A 436 53.00 -15.45 -176.48
CA VAL A 436 51.76 -15.48 -175.68
C VAL A 436 51.80 -16.60 -174.65
N ALA A 437 52.25 -17.79 -175.02
CA ALA A 437 52.39 -18.91 -174.09
C ALA A 437 53.41 -18.62 -172.97
N GLN A 438 54.53 -17.94 -173.27
CA GLN A 438 55.50 -17.53 -172.26
C GLN A 438 54.93 -16.46 -171.30
N GLU A 439 54.11 -15.53 -171.79
CA GLU A 439 53.44 -14.52 -170.96
C GLU A 439 52.36 -15.14 -170.07
N ILE A 440 51.57 -16.10 -170.59
CA ILE A 440 50.62 -16.89 -169.78
C ILE A 440 51.36 -17.69 -168.71
N ARG A 441 52.51 -18.29 -169.04
CA ARG A 441 53.34 -19.03 -168.07
C ARG A 441 53.79 -18.11 -166.93
N LYS A 442 54.29 -16.92 -167.27
CA LYS A 442 54.72 -15.91 -166.28
C LYS A 442 53.55 -15.41 -165.42
N LEU A 443 52.36 -15.24 -166.00
CA LEU A 443 51.16 -14.85 -165.27
C LEU A 443 50.67 -15.97 -164.32
N ALA A 444 50.80 -17.23 -164.74
CA ALA A 444 50.50 -18.40 -163.93
C ALA A 444 51.52 -18.58 -162.78
N GLU A 445 52.82 -18.42 -163.04
CA GLU A 445 53.88 -18.39 -162.01
C GLU A 445 53.60 -17.27 -160.98
N ARG A 446 53.26 -16.05 -161.42
CA ARG A 446 52.90 -14.93 -160.53
C ARG A 446 51.60 -15.17 -159.74
N SER A 447 50.60 -15.82 -160.35
CA SER A 447 49.34 -16.16 -159.68
C SER A 447 49.56 -17.20 -158.59
N LYS A 448 50.45 -18.17 -158.85
CA LYS A 448 50.89 -19.14 -157.85
C LYS A 448 51.64 -18.45 -156.70
N GLU A 449 52.64 -17.63 -157.02
CA GLU A 449 53.42 -16.89 -156.02
C GLU A 449 52.52 -16.00 -155.14
N SER A 450 51.56 -15.29 -155.74
CA SER A 450 50.58 -14.48 -154.99
C SER A 450 49.66 -15.34 -154.12
N SER A 451 49.25 -16.52 -154.60
CA SER A 451 48.42 -17.46 -153.82
C SER A 451 49.19 -18.04 -152.63
N ASP A 452 50.47 -18.34 -152.81
CA ASP A 452 51.37 -18.81 -151.76
C ASP A 452 51.59 -17.70 -150.70
N GLU A 453 51.77 -16.45 -151.11
CA GLU A 453 51.88 -15.29 -150.21
C GLU A 453 50.60 -15.06 -149.39
N ILE A 454 49.42 -15.11 -150.03
CA ILE A 454 48.14 -15.00 -149.31
C ILE A 454 47.95 -16.19 -148.35
N THR A 455 48.34 -17.41 -148.76
CA THR A 455 48.31 -18.59 -147.89
C THR A 455 49.15 -18.39 -146.64
N SER A 456 50.34 -17.80 -146.75
CA SER A 456 51.18 -17.46 -145.60
C SER A 456 50.54 -16.42 -144.67
N ILE A 457 49.86 -15.41 -145.24
CA ILE A 457 49.11 -14.40 -144.48
C ILE A 457 47.94 -15.04 -143.73
N LEU A 458 47.17 -15.92 -144.38
CA LEU A 458 46.05 -16.64 -143.74
C LEU A 458 46.54 -17.59 -142.66
N HIS A 459 47.68 -18.27 -142.84
CA HIS A 459 48.29 -19.06 -141.78
C HIS A 459 48.59 -18.20 -140.55
N THR A 460 49.19 -17.02 -140.76
CA THR A 460 49.47 -16.05 -139.69
C THR A 460 48.19 -15.56 -139.01
N ILE A 461 47.13 -15.26 -139.78
CA ILE A 461 45.83 -14.86 -139.25
C ILE A 461 45.19 -15.99 -138.44
N GLY A 462 45.27 -17.23 -138.91
CA GLY A 462 44.75 -18.41 -138.21
C GLY A 462 45.51 -18.74 -136.93
N GLU A 463 46.83 -18.53 -136.90
CA GLU A 463 47.63 -18.62 -135.68
C GLU A 463 47.23 -17.55 -134.66
N ARG A 464 47.17 -16.27 -135.08
CA ARG A 464 46.74 -15.16 -134.21
C ARG A 464 45.30 -15.33 -133.72
N SER A 465 44.38 -15.80 -134.57
CA SER A 465 42.99 -16.04 -134.19
C SER A 465 42.88 -17.13 -133.12
N ARG A 466 43.70 -18.19 -133.18
CA ARG A 466 43.77 -19.23 -132.15
C ARG A 466 44.38 -18.70 -130.85
N GLU A 467 45.41 -17.86 -130.94
CA GLU A 467 45.99 -17.20 -129.77
C GLU A 467 44.95 -16.32 -129.05
N VAL A 468 44.24 -15.46 -129.78
CA VAL A 468 43.17 -14.61 -129.23
C VAL A 468 42.03 -15.45 -128.65
N ALA A 469 41.61 -16.53 -129.32
CA ALA A 469 40.60 -17.44 -128.79
C ALA A 469 41.04 -18.09 -127.46
N GLY A 470 42.33 -18.45 -127.32
CA GLY A 470 42.89 -18.94 -126.07
C GLY A 470 42.87 -17.88 -124.96
N SER A 471 43.21 -16.63 -125.27
CA SER A 471 43.10 -15.52 -124.31
C SER A 471 41.65 -15.24 -123.89
N LEU A 472 40.68 -15.34 -124.82
CA LEU A 472 39.26 -15.17 -124.51
C LEU A 472 38.75 -16.29 -123.60
N ALA A 473 39.14 -17.55 -123.83
CA ALA A 473 38.80 -18.66 -122.93
C ALA A 473 39.31 -18.43 -121.51
N SER A 474 40.57 -17.99 -121.36
CA SER A 474 41.12 -17.63 -120.05
C SER A 474 40.39 -16.44 -119.42
N THR A 475 39.97 -15.45 -120.22
CA THR A 475 39.20 -14.30 -119.72
C THR A 475 37.81 -14.72 -119.22
N THR A 476 37.17 -15.70 -119.87
CA THR A 476 35.91 -16.29 -119.38
C THR A 476 36.11 -16.95 -118.01
N GLU A 477 37.17 -17.74 -117.84
CA GLU A 477 37.46 -18.37 -116.54
C GLU A 477 37.70 -17.33 -115.45
N GLU A 478 38.45 -16.26 -115.74
CA GLU A 478 38.68 -15.15 -114.81
C GLU A 478 37.40 -14.39 -114.46
N ALA A 479 36.50 -14.15 -115.43
CA ALA A 479 35.21 -13.52 -115.17
C ALA A 479 34.30 -14.39 -114.29
N GLN A 480 34.26 -15.71 -114.52
CA GLN A 480 33.52 -16.66 -113.69
C GLN A 480 34.09 -16.73 -112.25
N ALA A 481 35.42 -16.76 -112.13
CA ALA A 481 36.08 -16.66 -110.83
C ALA A 481 35.74 -15.35 -110.11
N GLY A 482 35.71 -14.23 -110.85
CA GLY A 482 35.28 -12.93 -110.35
C GLY A 482 33.83 -12.91 -109.84
N THR A 483 32.90 -13.49 -110.60
CA THR A 483 31.50 -13.65 -110.19
C THR A 483 31.37 -14.46 -108.90
N LYS A 484 32.11 -15.58 -108.79
CA LYS A 484 32.11 -16.41 -107.59
C LYS A 484 32.63 -15.65 -106.37
N LEU A 485 33.77 -14.96 -106.50
CA LEU A 485 34.38 -14.18 -105.43
C LEU A 485 33.48 -13.02 -104.97
N ALA A 486 32.81 -12.35 -105.92
CA ALA A 486 31.82 -11.33 -105.62
C ALA A 486 30.63 -11.94 -104.85
N GLY A 487 30.14 -13.12 -105.26
CA GLY A 487 29.10 -13.87 -104.54
C GLY A 487 29.46 -14.18 -103.08
N GLU A 488 30.66 -14.72 -102.84
CA GLU A 488 31.19 -14.99 -101.50
C GLU A 488 31.31 -13.70 -100.65
N THR A 489 31.69 -12.59 -101.28
CA THR A 489 31.72 -11.27 -100.62
C THR A 489 30.31 -10.79 -100.25
N GLY A 490 29.32 -11.05 -101.11
CA GLY A 490 27.91 -10.73 -100.83
C GLY A 490 27.33 -11.54 -99.66
N GLU A 491 27.68 -12.82 -99.55
CA GLU A 491 27.34 -13.63 -98.37
C GLU A 491 27.96 -13.06 -97.08
N SER A 492 29.19 -12.55 -97.16
CA SER A 492 29.85 -11.90 -96.02
C SER A 492 29.11 -10.63 -95.57
N PHE A 493 28.65 -9.79 -96.49
CA PHE A 493 27.84 -8.61 -96.14
C PHE A 493 26.49 -8.99 -95.49
N ARG A 494 25.81 -10.03 -95.99
CA ARG A 494 24.59 -10.54 -95.35
C ARG A 494 24.84 -11.10 -93.94
N ALA A 495 25.95 -11.79 -93.74
CA ALA A 495 26.35 -12.27 -92.42
C ALA A 495 26.62 -11.10 -91.45
N ILE A 496 27.32 -10.05 -91.92
CA ILE A 496 27.53 -8.82 -91.13
C ILE A 496 26.20 -8.18 -90.76
N LEU A 497 25.27 -8.04 -91.69
CA LEU A 497 23.94 -7.47 -91.45
C LEU A 497 23.17 -8.24 -90.36
N ALA A 498 23.20 -9.58 -90.44
CA ALA A 498 22.58 -10.45 -89.44
C ALA A 498 23.22 -10.29 -88.05
N SER A 499 24.56 -10.24 -87.97
CA SER A 499 25.28 -10.01 -86.71
C SER A 499 24.99 -8.64 -86.12
N VAL A 500 24.94 -7.59 -86.94
CA VAL A 500 24.62 -6.22 -86.51
C VAL A 500 23.20 -6.14 -85.95
N LYS A 501 22.23 -6.80 -86.59
CA LYS A 501 20.86 -6.88 -86.07
C LYS A 501 20.81 -7.53 -84.68
N GLN A 502 21.55 -8.62 -84.48
CA GLN A 502 21.65 -9.27 -83.17
C GLN A 502 22.31 -8.35 -82.12
N VAL A 503 23.31 -7.56 -82.51
CA VAL A 503 23.90 -6.53 -81.62
C VAL A 503 22.85 -5.49 -81.23
N SER A 504 22.05 -4.98 -82.16
CA SER A 504 20.98 -4.03 -81.84
C SER A 504 19.94 -4.60 -80.88
N GLU A 505 19.53 -5.86 -81.06
CA GLU A 505 18.60 -6.54 -80.14
C GLU A 505 19.20 -6.64 -78.72
N GLN A 506 20.47 -7.03 -78.60
CA GLN A 506 21.17 -7.10 -77.31
C GLN A 506 21.35 -5.74 -76.64
N VAL A 507 21.61 -4.68 -77.41
CA VAL A 507 21.70 -3.31 -76.89
C VAL A 507 20.36 -2.85 -76.30
N GLN A 508 19.24 -3.26 -76.91
CA GLN A 508 17.92 -2.93 -76.39
C GLN A 508 17.61 -3.66 -75.08
N GLU A 509 18.04 -4.92 -74.95
CA GLU A 509 17.98 -5.66 -73.67
C GLU A 509 18.84 -4.99 -72.58
N VAL A 510 20.06 -4.57 -72.91
CA VAL A 510 20.94 -3.84 -71.97
C VAL A 510 20.33 -2.51 -71.53
N SER A 511 19.68 -1.79 -72.44
CA SER A 511 19.00 -0.52 -72.13
C SER A 511 17.83 -0.75 -71.16
N ALA A 512 16.98 -1.75 -71.44
CA ALA A 512 15.88 -2.12 -70.55
C ALA A 512 16.37 -2.56 -69.16
N ALA A 513 17.44 -3.37 -69.10
CA ALA A 513 18.05 -3.77 -67.83
C ALA A 513 18.62 -2.57 -67.05
N SER A 514 19.20 -1.59 -67.75
CA SER A 514 19.73 -0.36 -67.13
C SER A 514 18.61 0.49 -66.53
N GLU A 515 17.48 0.65 -67.22
CA GLU A 515 16.30 1.34 -66.68
C GLU A 515 15.75 0.64 -65.42
N GLN A 516 15.63 -0.69 -65.46
CA GLN A 516 15.18 -1.46 -64.29
C GLN A 516 16.15 -1.33 -63.11
N MET A 517 17.47 -1.35 -63.36
CA MET A 517 18.49 -1.13 -62.33
C MET A 517 18.42 0.27 -61.73
N SER A 518 18.12 1.30 -62.55
CA SER A 518 17.94 2.67 -62.07
C SER A 518 16.75 2.76 -61.12
N ALA A 519 15.59 2.23 -61.51
CA ALA A 519 14.41 2.20 -60.66
C ALA A 519 14.64 1.42 -59.35
N GLY A 520 15.32 0.26 -59.43
CA GLY A 520 15.68 -0.51 -58.24
C GLY A 520 16.64 0.23 -57.31
N SER A 521 17.54 1.04 -57.87
CA SER A 521 18.48 1.84 -57.08
C SER A 521 17.79 2.98 -56.33
N GLU A 522 16.78 3.62 -56.93
CA GLU A 522 15.94 4.62 -56.26
C GLU A 522 15.13 4.01 -55.10
N GLU A 523 14.56 2.82 -55.29
CA GLU A 523 13.81 2.11 -54.24
C GLU A 523 14.71 1.70 -53.06
N ILE A 524 15.93 1.24 -53.34
CA ILE A 524 16.92 0.93 -52.30
C ILE A 524 17.34 2.22 -51.57
N ALA A 525 17.56 3.33 -52.28
CA ALA A 525 17.93 4.59 -51.66
C ALA A 525 16.84 5.10 -50.70
N ALA A 526 15.56 5.02 -51.09
CA ALA A 526 14.45 5.36 -50.21
C ALA A 526 14.36 4.44 -48.97
N SER A 527 14.66 3.15 -49.13
CA SER A 527 14.69 2.20 -48.01
C SER A 527 15.83 2.48 -47.04
N LEU A 528 16.98 2.96 -47.54
CA LEU A 528 18.13 3.35 -46.71
C LEU A 528 17.85 4.62 -45.90
N ASP A 529 17.14 5.60 -46.47
CA ASP A 529 16.70 6.81 -45.75
C ASP A 529 15.76 6.44 -44.58
N GLU A 530 14.84 5.49 -44.79
CA GLU A 530 13.98 4.99 -43.71
C GLU A 530 14.80 4.30 -42.61
N LEU A 531 15.79 3.47 -42.99
CA LEU A 531 16.69 2.81 -42.04
C LEU A 531 17.51 3.80 -41.22
N GLU A 532 17.95 4.90 -41.83
CA GLU A 532 18.65 5.99 -41.14
C GLU A 532 17.77 6.57 -40.01
N ARG A 533 16.54 6.95 -40.34
CA ARG A 533 15.58 7.47 -39.33
C ARG A 533 15.25 6.46 -38.25
N MET A 534 15.11 5.18 -38.60
CA MET A 534 14.86 4.11 -37.62
C MET A 534 16.04 3.92 -36.67
N ALA A 535 17.27 4.01 -37.18
CA ALA A 535 18.48 3.92 -36.38
C ALA A 535 18.60 5.11 -35.41
N GLU A 536 18.39 6.34 -35.90
CA GLU A 536 18.36 7.54 -35.04
C GLU A 536 17.28 7.43 -33.96
N GLY A 537 16.07 7.02 -34.33
CA GLY A 537 14.97 6.79 -33.39
C GLY A 537 15.32 5.73 -32.36
N SER A 538 15.95 4.62 -32.75
CA SER A 538 16.36 3.56 -31.83
C SER A 538 17.44 4.01 -30.86
N ALA A 539 18.39 4.83 -31.30
CA ALA A 539 19.39 5.45 -30.43
C ALA A 539 18.75 6.40 -29.40
N SER A 540 17.81 7.24 -29.84
CA SER A 540 17.07 8.15 -28.95
C SER A 540 16.25 7.39 -27.89
N HIS A 541 15.44 6.41 -28.29
CA HIS A 541 14.68 5.60 -27.34
C HIS A 541 15.59 4.81 -26.39
N SER A 542 16.76 4.38 -26.86
CA SER A 542 17.74 3.72 -26.00
C SER A 542 18.26 4.64 -24.89
N GLN A 543 18.48 5.92 -25.20
CA GLN A 543 18.85 6.92 -24.19
C GLN A 543 17.72 7.18 -23.18
N GLU A 544 16.47 7.26 -23.64
CA GLU A 544 15.30 7.42 -22.76
C GLU A 544 15.14 6.24 -21.80
N VAL A 545 15.28 5.01 -22.31
CA VAL A 545 15.23 3.79 -21.49
C VAL A 545 16.39 3.74 -20.50
N ALA A 546 17.60 4.17 -20.89
CA ALA A 546 18.73 4.26 -19.97
C ALA A 546 18.44 5.24 -18.82
N ALA A 547 17.91 6.43 -19.12
CA ALA A 547 17.52 7.42 -18.11
C ALA A 547 16.41 6.89 -17.18
N ALA A 548 15.38 6.22 -17.74
CA ALA A 548 14.33 5.60 -16.94
C ALA A 548 14.86 4.48 -16.03
N SER A 549 15.83 3.70 -16.50
CA SER A 549 16.50 2.68 -15.69
C SER A 549 17.30 3.29 -14.53
N GLU A 550 17.93 4.45 -14.71
CA GLU A 550 18.60 5.17 -13.62
C GLU A 550 17.60 5.65 -12.56
N GLU A 551 16.46 6.22 -12.96
CA GLU A 551 15.40 6.61 -12.03
C GLU A 551 14.79 5.40 -11.30
N GLN A 552 14.64 4.28 -12.00
CA GLN A 552 14.17 3.03 -11.42
C GLN A 552 15.15 2.49 -10.37
N LEU A 553 16.47 2.54 -10.63
CA LEU A 553 17.48 2.15 -9.65
C LEU A 553 17.40 3.02 -8.38
N ALA A 554 17.25 4.34 -8.51
CA ALA A 554 17.08 5.22 -7.37
C ALA A 554 15.82 4.88 -6.55
N SER A 555 14.70 4.62 -7.23
CA SER A 555 13.45 4.20 -6.57
C SER A 555 13.60 2.86 -5.83
N VAL A 556 14.37 1.92 -6.39
CA VAL A 556 14.66 0.63 -5.77
C VAL A 556 15.52 0.80 -4.51
N GLU A 557 16.50 1.71 -4.52
CA GLU A 557 17.27 2.05 -3.32
C GLU A 557 16.39 2.60 -2.20
N GLU A 558 15.41 3.46 -2.52
CA GLU A 558 14.43 3.95 -1.55
C GLU A 558 13.60 2.81 -0.95
N VAL A 559 13.15 1.85 -1.77
CA VAL A 559 12.39 0.67 -1.30
C VAL A 559 13.25 -0.20 -0.38
N VAL A 560 14.53 -0.40 -0.70
CA VAL A 560 15.48 -1.11 0.18
C VAL A 560 15.59 -0.39 1.52
N GLY A 561 15.80 0.93 1.51
CA GLY A 561 15.88 1.74 2.74
C GLY A 561 14.60 1.68 3.58
N ALA A 562 13.43 1.83 2.95
CA ALA A 562 12.14 1.74 3.63
C ALA A 562 11.90 0.34 4.23
N SER A 563 12.29 -0.72 3.52
CA SER A 563 12.19 -2.11 4.01
C SER A 563 13.08 -2.33 5.24
N GLU A 564 14.29 -1.79 5.25
CA GLU A 564 15.17 -1.86 6.42
C GLU A 564 14.59 -1.10 7.63
N GLN A 565 14.00 0.07 7.39
CA GLN A 565 13.32 0.86 8.42
C GLN A 565 12.11 0.11 9.01
N LEU A 566 11.26 -0.50 8.17
CA LEU A 566 10.12 -1.30 8.63
C LEU A 566 10.58 -2.51 9.45
N ARG A 567 11.65 -3.19 9.02
CA ARG A 567 12.25 -4.30 9.77
C ARG A 567 12.78 -3.86 11.13
N SER A 568 13.41 -2.69 11.19
CA SER A 568 13.87 -2.08 12.45
C SER A 568 12.70 -1.75 13.38
N LEU A 569 11.66 -1.06 12.89
CA LEU A 569 10.46 -0.75 13.67
C LEU A 569 9.75 -1.99 14.19
N ALA A 570 9.64 -3.03 13.37
CA ALA A 570 9.06 -4.31 13.77
C ALA A 570 9.89 -4.99 14.88
N THR A 571 11.22 -4.89 14.80
CA THR A 571 12.14 -5.42 15.83
C THR A 571 12.01 -4.64 17.14
N GLU A 572 11.93 -3.31 17.08
CA GLU A 572 11.69 -2.45 18.25
C GLU A 572 10.34 -2.73 18.90
N LEU A 573 9.28 -2.89 18.10
CA LEU A 573 7.95 -3.22 18.59
C LEU A 573 7.94 -4.58 19.30
N ARG A 574 8.59 -5.60 18.71
CA ARG A 574 8.79 -6.91 19.37
C ARG A 574 9.54 -6.78 20.69
N ALA A 575 10.60 -5.98 20.74
CA ALA A 575 11.35 -5.76 21.97
C ALA A 575 10.52 -5.03 23.03
N ALA A 576 9.66 -4.09 22.62
CA ALA A 576 8.76 -3.38 23.52
C ALA A 576 7.68 -4.30 24.11
N VAL A 577 7.04 -5.13 23.29
CA VAL A 577 6.04 -6.09 23.77
C VAL A 577 6.65 -7.30 24.49
N GLY A 578 7.89 -7.66 24.18
CA GLY A 578 8.63 -8.74 24.86
C GLY A 578 8.94 -8.46 26.34
N ARG A 579 8.71 -7.23 26.83
CA ARG A 579 8.72 -6.89 28.27
C ARG A 579 7.51 -7.47 29.00
N PHE A 580 6.42 -7.73 28.29
CA PHE A 580 5.22 -8.35 28.85
C PHE A 580 5.34 -9.86 28.82
N LYS A 581 5.13 -10.48 29.97
CA LYS A 581 5.11 -11.93 30.15
C LYS A 581 3.68 -12.40 29.92
N VAL A 582 3.45 -13.03 28.77
CA VAL A 582 2.13 -13.51 28.30
C VAL A 582 1.94 -15.00 28.47
#